data_AF-A0ABC8S2S6-F1
#
_entry.id   AF-A0ABC8S2S6-F1
#
_cell.length_a   1.000
_cell.length_b   1.000
_cell.length_c   1.000
_cell.angle_alpha   90.00
_cell.angle_beta   90.00
_cell.angle_gamma   90.00
#
_symmetry.space_group_name_H-M   'P 1'
#
loop_
_entity.id
_entity.type
_entity.pdbx_description
1 polymer ?
#
loop_
_entity_poly.entity_id
_entity_poly.type
_entity_poly.pdbx_seq_one_letter_code
_entity_poly.pdbx_strand_id
1 'polypeptide(L)'
;EKVGDNDSVIIMTHEPNWLLDWYWNDVTGNNITYLIRDHLKGRCKLRMAGDLHNYMRHSFVPSDKPVYVQHLLVNGCGGAFLHPTHAFRNFNKLYGTSYESKASYPSFEDSSRIALGNILKFRKKNWQFDFIGGIIYFVLTFSMFPQCELGHILQDDTFSGHLRSFFSTVWDAFMYMLGHSHVSSASALLLLIAAIMFVPSKVSRKRRAIIGILHVAAHLSAALILMLLLELGVETCIRHKLLATSGYHTLYEWYRSVESEHFPDPTGLRARIEQWTFGLYPACIKYLMSAFDVPEVMAVTRNNICKKNMDSLSRGGDVIYYASVFLYFWVFSTPVVSLIFGSYLYICINWLHIHFDEAFSSLRIANYKAFTRFHILHNGDLEVFTLAVDKVPKEWKLDPNWDGEPKQPVQLSHLRKFPSKWRATSSQQDPGSTVRIVDQFVIRQTDQEAVNGQ
;
A
#
# COMPACT_ATOMS: atom_id res chain seq x y z
N GLU A 1 -40.78 30.06 -4.84
CA GLU A 1 -40.00 30.66 -3.73
C GLU A 1 -38.58 30.13 -3.52
N LYS A 2 -38.07 29.06 -4.15
CA LYS A 2 -36.68 28.62 -3.84
C LYS A 2 -35.67 28.56 -4.99
N VAL A 3 -36.07 28.45 -6.26
CA VAL A 3 -35.24 28.73 -7.46
C VAL A 3 -36.18 29.22 -8.57
N GLY A 4 -35.93 30.41 -9.13
CA GLY A 4 -36.69 30.98 -10.25
C GLY A 4 -36.29 30.40 -11.62
N ASP A 5 -37.09 30.69 -12.65
CA ASP A 5 -36.88 30.16 -14.00
C ASP A 5 -35.59 30.68 -14.65
N ASN A 6 -35.16 31.89 -14.29
CA ASN A 6 -33.97 32.55 -14.82
C ASN A 6 -32.75 32.49 -13.90
N ASP A 7 -32.87 31.80 -12.76
CA ASP A 7 -31.77 31.73 -11.79
C ASP A 7 -30.63 30.84 -12.30
N SER A 8 -29.40 31.29 -12.05
CA SER A 8 -28.20 30.47 -12.23
C SER A 8 -28.05 29.52 -11.05
N VAL A 9 -27.76 28.25 -11.34
CA VAL A 9 -27.78 27.17 -10.33
C VAL A 9 -26.38 26.60 -10.10
N ILE A 10 -26.05 26.40 -8.83
CA ILE A 10 -24.90 25.59 -8.40
C ILE A 10 -25.43 24.28 -7.85
N ILE A 11 -24.93 23.16 -8.37
CA ILE A 11 -25.25 21.82 -7.84
C ILE A 11 -24.08 21.33 -7.00
N MET A 12 -24.37 20.88 -5.79
CA MET A 12 -23.40 20.26 -4.89
C MET A 12 -23.83 18.83 -4.61
N THR A 13 -22.97 17.86 -4.93
CA THR A 13 -23.16 16.44 -4.59
C THR A 13 -22.01 15.94 -3.71
N HIS A 14 -22.20 14.82 -3.01
CA HIS A 14 -21.10 14.23 -2.26
C HIS A 14 -20.03 13.67 -3.22
N GLU A 15 -20.45 12.78 -4.13
CA GLU A 15 -19.58 12.11 -5.08
C GLU A 15 -19.53 12.85 -6.44
N PRO A 16 -18.37 12.88 -7.11
CA PRO A 16 -18.23 13.41 -8.45
C PRO A 16 -18.63 12.34 -9.47
N ASN A 17 -19.91 11.95 -9.50
CA ASN A 17 -20.36 10.85 -10.37
C ASN A 17 -19.94 11.05 -11.83
N TRP A 18 -19.88 12.28 -12.36
CA TRP A 18 -19.41 12.52 -13.74
C TRP A 18 -17.98 12.04 -14.01
N LEU A 19 -17.10 12.09 -12.99
CA LEU A 19 -15.71 11.69 -13.09
C LEU A 19 -15.54 10.21 -12.76
N LEU A 20 -16.25 9.73 -11.73
CA LEU A 20 -16.25 8.32 -11.34
C LEU A 20 -16.92 7.43 -12.38
N ASP A 21 -18.07 7.82 -12.92
CA ASP A 21 -18.79 7.14 -14.00
C ASP A 21 -17.92 7.05 -15.26
N TRP A 22 -17.25 8.15 -15.63
CA TRP A 22 -16.26 8.15 -16.72
C TRP A 22 -15.10 7.18 -16.44
N TYR A 23 -14.60 7.18 -15.21
CA TYR A 23 -13.49 6.32 -14.84
C TYR A 23 -13.91 4.83 -14.85
N TRP A 24 -15.03 4.48 -14.24
CA TRP A 24 -15.50 3.10 -14.12
C TRP A 24 -16.24 2.59 -15.37
N ASN A 25 -16.55 3.47 -16.32
CA ASN A 25 -17.44 3.20 -17.45
C ASN A 25 -18.81 2.70 -16.96
N ASP A 26 -19.37 3.43 -15.99
CA ASP A 26 -20.66 3.16 -15.33
C ASP A 26 -21.60 4.37 -15.46
N VAL A 27 -22.84 4.25 -15.00
CA VAL A 27 -23.83 5.35 -14.99
C VAL A 27 -24.63 5.32 -13.69
N THR A 28 -24.17 6.08 -12.69
CA THR A 28 -24.78 6.13 -11.36
C THR A 28 -25.62 7.40 -11.14
N GLY A 29 -25.27 8.51 -11.80
CA GLY A 29 -25.86 9.83 -11.58
C GLY A 29 -27.17 10.13 -12.33
N ASN A 30 -28.09 9.17 -12.53
CA ASN A 30 -29.27 9.35 -13.39
C ASN A 30 -30.20 10.49 -12.95
N ASN A 31 -30.54 10.58 -11.66
CA ASN A 31 -31.43 11.63 -11.14
C ASN A 31 -30.84 13.03 -11.30
N ILE A 32 -29.54 13.17 -11.03
CA ILE A 32 -28.83 14.45 -11.20
C ILE A 32 -28.70 14.81 -12.69
N THR A 33 -28.50 13.80 -13.55
CA THR A 33 -28.48 14.00 -15.00
C THR A 33 -29.82 14.51 -15.51
N TYR A 34 -30.92 13.92 -15.06
CA TYR A 34 -32.29 14.36 -15.40
C TYR A 34 -32.55 15.79 -14.93
N LEU A 35 -32.21 16.12 -13.67
CA LEU A 35 -32.31 17.47 -13.14
C LEU A 35 -31.54 18.49 -14.00
N ILE A 36 -30.28 18.19 -14.34
CA ILE A 36 -29.42 19.09 -15.09
C ILE A 36 -29.91 19.27 -16.54
N ARG A 37 -30.26 18.17 -17.22
CA ARG A 37 -30.55 18.20 -18.65
C ARG A 37 -31.98 18.63 -18.94
N ASP A 38 -32.95 18.10 -18.19
CA ASP A 38 -34.36 18.24 -18.50
C ASP A 38 -35.02 19.41 -17.76
N HIS A 39 -34.56 19.75 -16.54
CA HIS A 39 -35.13 20.84 -15.75
C HIS A 39 -34.29 22.12 -15.73
N LEU A 40 -32.96 22.02 -15.61
CA LEU A 40 -32.09 23.20 -15.56
C LEU A 40 -31.72 23.71 -16.95
N LYS A 41 -31.66 22.85 -17.98
CA LYS A 41 -31.48 23.23 -19.40
C LYS A 41 -30.39 24.31 -19.62
N GLY A 42 -29.20 24.13 -19.06
CA GLY A 42 -28.07 25.05 -19.20
C GLY A 42 -27.91 26.12 -18.11
N ARG A 43 -28.83 26.17 -17.14
CA ARG A 43 -28.73 27.07 -15.97
C ARG A 43 -27.73 26.61 -14.91
N CYS A 44 -27.26 25.35 -14.96
CA CYS A 44 -26.26 24.86 -14.03
C CYS A 44 -24.87 25.47 -14.37
N LYS A 45 -24.44 26.49 -13.64
CA LYS A 45 -23.14 27.13 -13.90
C LYS A 45 -21.97 26.36 -13.32
N LEU A 46 -22.17 25.78 -12.13
CA LEU A 46 -21.16 25.00 -11.43
C LEU A 46 -21.80 23.72 -10.90
N ARG A 47 -21.18 22.59 -11.21
CA ARG A 47 -21.42 21.32 -10.49
C ARG A 47 -20.17 20.99 -9.70
N MET A 48 -20.32 20.83 -8.39
CA MET A 48 -19.21 20.51 -7.50
C MET A 48 -19.48 19.29 -6.65
N ALA A 49 -18.39 18.60 -6.29
CA ALA A 49 -18.44 17.46 -5.40
C ALA A 49 -17.13 17.29 -4.62
N GLY A 50 -17.19 16.44 -3.60
CA GLY A 50 -16.05 16.02 -2.80
C GLY A 50 -15.66 14.59 -3.14
N ASP A 51 -15.59 13.73 -2.11
CA ASP A 51 -15.26 12.29 -2.13
C ASP A 51 -13.87 11.94 -2.67
N LEU A 52 -13.54 12.36 -3.88
CA LEU A 52 -12.18 12.29 -4.38
C LEU A 52 -11.29 13.30 -3.65
N HIS A 53 -10.38 12.81 -2.81
CA HIS A 53 -9.46 13.59 -1.98
C HIS A 53 -8.34 14.30 -2.75
N ASN A 54 -8.71 14.99 -3.82
CA ASN A 54 -7.89 15.88 -4.60
C ASN A 54 -8.73 17.11 -4.99
N TYR A 55 -8.09 18.05 -5.68
CA TYR A 55 -8.80 19.14 -6.34
C TYR A 55 -8.62 19.04 -7.85
N MET A 56 -9.71 19.18 -8.60
CA MET A 56 -9.70 19.21 -10.05
C MET A 56 -10.79 20.14 -10.57
N ARG A 57 -10.43 21.08 -11.44
CA ARG A 57 -11.38 21.93 -12.17
C ARG A 57 -11.35 21.64 -13.65
N HIS A 58 -12.53 21.41 -14.22
CA HIS A 58 -12.74 21.38 -15.66
C HIS A 58 -13.69 22.50 -16.05
N SER A 59 -13.41 23.14 -17.19
CA SER A 59 -14.30 24.14 -17.79
C SER A 59 -14.72 23.69 -19.16
N PHE A 60 -15.96 23.98 -19.54
CA PHE A 60 -16.47 23.63 -20.86
C PHE A 60 -15.65 24.31 -21.96
N VAL A 61 -15.54 23.64 -23.10
CA VAL A 61 -14.98 24.21 -24.33
C VAL A 61 -16.16 24.70 -25.18
N PRO A 62 -16.19 26.00 -25.59
CA PRO A 62 -17.26 26.53 -26.43
C PRO A 62 -17.45 25.71 -27.72
N SER A 63 -18.70 25.43 -28.06
CA SER A 63 -19.09 24.72 -29.29
C SER A 63 -20.56 25.02 -29.62
N ASP A 64 -21.02 24.65 -30.80
CA ASP A 64 -22.43 24.82 -31.22
C ASP A 64 -23.42 23.93 -30.44
N LYS A 65 -22.92 23.02 -29.59
CA LYS A 65 -23.74 22.09 -28.81
C LYS A 65 -24.26 22.76 -27.54
N PRO A 66 -25.44 22.36 -27.04
CA PRO A 66 -25.96 22.85 -25.77
C PRO A 66 -24.99 22.53 -24.63
N VAL A 67 -24.70 23.54 -23.82
CA VAL A 67 -23.85 23.43 -22.63
C VAL A 67 -24.74 23.31 -21.40
N TYR A 68 -24.79 22.12 -20.81
CA TYR A 68 -25.61 21.87 -19.62
C TYR A 68 -24.94 22.31 -18.32
N VAL A 69 -23.60 22.25 -18.26
CA VAL A 69 -22.80 22.65 -17.11
C VAL A 69 -21.58 23.43 -17.61
N GLN A 70 -21.27 24.58 -17.03
CA GLN A 70 -20.10 25.36 -17.45
C GLN A 70 -18.81 24.91 -16.75
N HIS A 71 -18.88 24.68 -15.44
CA HIS A 71 -17.74 24.26 -14.63
C HIS A 71 -18.02 22.99 -13.83
N LEU A 72 -17.06 22.08 -13.84
CA LEU A 72 -17.02 20.88 -13.00
C LEU A 72 -15.88 21.01 -12.01
N LEU A 73 -16.18 20.92 -10.72
CA LEU A 73 -15.20 21.11 -9.65
C LEU A 73 -15.23 19.95 -8.67
N VAL A 74 -14.10 19.27 -8.52
CA VAL A 74 -13.88 18.31 -7.45
C VAL A 74 -13.02 19.00 -6.40
N ASN A 75 -13.46 18.98 -5.14
CA ASN A 75 -12.64 19.39 -4.01
C ASN A 75 -12.95 18.52 -2.79
N GLY A 76 -12.36 17.32 -2.76
CA GLY A 76 -12.44 16.42 -1.60
C GLY A 76 -11.21 16.50 -0.69
N CYS A 77 -10.33 17.50 -0.85
CA CYS A 77 -9.06 17.58 -0.13
C CYS A 77 -9.17 17.54 1.40
N GLY A 78 -10.36 17.73 1.97
CA GLY A 78 -10.62 17.52 3.40
C GLY A 78 -10.41 16.07 3.90
N GLY A 79 -10.52 15.06 3.03
CA GLY A 79 -10.59 13.65 3.43
C GLY A 79 -9.31 12.99 3.98
N ALA A 80 -9.39 11.73 4.42
CA ALA A 80 -8.37 11.12 5.29
C ALA A 80 -6.97 10.99 4.64
N PHE A 81 -6.89 10.81 3.32
CA PHE A 81 -5.65 10.67 2.57
C PHE A 81 -5.82 11.23 1.15
N LEU A 82 -4.74 11.67 0.50
CA LEU A 82 -4.77 12.21 -0.86
C LEU A 82 -5.23 11.15 -1.89
N HIS A 83 -6.05 11.52 -2.88
CA HIS A 83 -6.26 10.73 -4.11
C HIS A 83 -5.40 11.23 -5.27
N PRO A 84 -5.03 10.40 -6.25
CA PRO A 84 -4.25 10.86 -7.41
C PRO A 84 -5.08 11.78 -8.31
N THR A 85 -4.43 12.76 -8.93
CA THR A 85 -5.04 13.57 -10.00
C THR A 85 -4.73 12.99 -11.37
N HIS A 86 -3.53 12.42 -11.56
CA HIS A 86 -3.05 11.94 -12.87
C HIS A 86 -3.86 10.76 -13.44
N ALA A 87 -4.50 9.95 -12.59
CA ALA A 87 -5.38 8.87 -13.03
C ALA A 87 -6.64 9.37 -13.77
N PHE A 88 -7.02 10.63 -13.53
CA PHE A 88 -8.21 11.26 -14.09
C PHE A 88 -7.90 12.26 -15.21
N ARG A 89 -6.63 12.41 -15.60
CA ARG A 89 -6.16 13.46 -16.52
C ARG A 89 -6.81 13.46 -17.91
N ASN A 90 -7.33 12.30 -18.33
CA ASN A 90 -7.91 12.10 -19.67
C ASN A 90 -9.42 12.37 -19.73
N PHE A 91 -10.05 12.76 -18.61
CA PHE A 91 -11.45 13.16 -18.61
C PHE A 91 -11.64 14.44 -19.42
N ASN A 92 -12.54 14.41 -20.42
CA ASN A 92 -12.72 15.54 -21.33
C ASN A 92 -14.15 15.72 -21.87
N LYS A 93 -15.13 14.94 -21.40
CA LYS A 93 -16.48 14.96 -21.99
C LYS A 93 -17.56 14.61 -20.98
N LEU A 94 -18.65 15.37 -20.99
CA LEU A 94 -19.87 15.09 -20.23
C LEU A 94 -21.08 15.60 -21.01
N TYR A 95 -22.14 14.77 -21.12
CA TYR A 95 -23.39 15.10 -21.82
C TYR A 95 -23.21 15.61 -23.26
N GLY A 96 -22.15 15.17 -23.95
CA GLY A 96 -21.83 15.61 -25.31
C GLY A 96 -21.00 16.90 -25.40
N THR A 97 -20.87 17.65 -24.29
CA THR A 97 -20.02 18.83 -24.14
C THR A 97 -18.58 18.42 -23.85
N SER A 98 -17.62 19.07 -24.52
CA SER A 98 -16.19 18.88 -24.28
C SER A 98 -15.71 19.76 -23.12
N TYR A 99 -14.76 19.27 -22.34
CA TYR A 99 -14.18 19.96 -21.19
C TYR A 99 -12.66 19.93 -21.25
N GLU A 100 -12.07 20.99 -20.75
CA GLU A 100 -10.62 21.12 -20.57
C GLU A 100 -10.29 21.20 -19.09
N SER A 101 -9.29 20.44 -18.65
CA SER A 101 -8.76 20.53 -17.28
C SER A 101 -8.00 21.84 -17.11
N LYS A 102 -8.51 22.75 -16.26
CA LYS A 102 -7.92 24.07 -16.05
C LYS A 102 -6.98 24.11 -14.84
N ALA A 103 -7.27 23.32 -13.81
CA ALA A 103 -6.43 23.24 -12.62
C ALA A 103 -6.55 21.85 -11.98
N SER A 104 -5.45 21.38 -11.39
CA SER A 104 -5.42 20.18 -10.56
C SER A 104 -4.50 20.42 -9.37
N TYR A 105 -4.87 19.88 -8.21
CA TYR A 105 -4.04 19.95 -7.02
C TYR A 105 -4.09 18.62 -6.24
N PRO A 106 -2.94 17.93 -6.08
CA PRO A 106 -1.63 18.24 -6.68
C PRO A 106 -1.66 18.21 -8.22
N SER A 107 -0.65 18.81 -8.85
CA SER A 107 -0.50 18.73 -10.32
C SER A 107 -0.40 17.27 -10.77
N PHE A 108 -0.73 16.98 -12.03
CA PHE A 108 -0.62 15.61 -12.55
C PHE A 108 0.80 15.03 -12.42
N GLU A 109 1.82 15.85 -12.66
CA GLU A 109 3.22 15.45 -12.51
C GLU A 109 3.57 15.16 -11.05
N ASP A 110 3.21 16.04 -10.14
CA ASP A 110 3.47 15.83 -8.71
C ASP A 110 2.73 14.61 -8.19
N SER A 111 1.47 14.44 -8.61
CA SER A 111 0.67 13.27 -8.27
C SER A 111 1.33 11.97 -8.75
N SER A 112 1.86 11.93 -9.97
CA SER A 112 2.57 10.76 -10.50
C SER A 112 3.88 10.50 -9.74
N ARG A 113 4.62 11.55 -9.36
CA ARG A 113 5.83 11.44 -8.54
C ARG A 113 5.53 10.95 -7.12
N ILE A 114 4.43 11.40 -6.52
CA ILE A 114 3.99 10.95 -5.19
C ILE A 114 3.75 9.44 -5.19
N ALA A 115 3.23 8.89 -6.29
CA ALA A 115 2.98 7.45 -6.42
C ALA A 115 4.24 6.60 -6.28
N LEU A 116 5.45 7.14 -6.53
CA LEU A 116 6.73 6.45 -6.27
C LEU A 116 6.88 6.02 -4.81
N GLY A 117 6.17 6.69 -3.90
CA GLY A 117 6.04 6.28 -2.51
C GLY A 117 5.54 4.85 -2.34
N ASN A 118 4.83 4.26 -3.31
CA ASN A 118 4.39 2.87 -3.22
C ASN A 118 5.57 1.89 -3.20
N ILE A 119 6.66 2.16 -3.91
CA ILE A 119 7.85 1.29 -3.87
C ILE A 119 8.55 1.44 -2.51
N LEU A 120 8.79 2.67 -2.07
CA LEU A 120 9.69 2.96 -0.95
C LEU A 120 9.03 2.99 0.42
N LYS A 121 7.73 3.33 0.49
CA LYS A 121 7.01 3.61 1.73
C LYS A 121 5.90 2.62 2.02
N PHE A 122 5.48 1.79 1.05
CA PHE A 122 4.39 0.82 1.25
C PHE A 122 4.65 -0.08 2.45
N ARG A 123 5.82 -0.73 2.51
CA ARG A 123 6.19 -1.59 3.65
C ARG A 123 6.13 -0.85 4.98
N LYS A 124 6.76 0.33 5.05
CA LYS A 124 6.80 1.15 6.27
C LYS A 124 5.40 1.54 6.76
N LYS A 125 4.46 1.77 5.84
CA LYS A 125 3.08 2.18 6.15
C LYS A 125 2.16 0.99 6.42
N ASN A 126 2.46 -0.16 5.83
CA ASN A 126 1.60 -1.34 5.80
C ASN A 126 2.34 -2.58 6.29
N TRP A 127 3.13 -2.48 7.36
CA TRP A 127 3.91 -3.61 7.90
C TRP A 127 3.05 -4.83 8.27
N GLN A 128 1.75 -4.64 8.54
CA GLN A 128 0.81 -5.75 8.78
C GLN A 128 0.61 -6.62 7.52
N PHE A 129 0.78 -6.05 6.32
CA PHE A 129 0.75 -6.78 5.06
C PHE A 129 1.89 -7.80 4.97
N ASP A 130 3.07 -7.48 5.52
CA ASP A 130 4.21 -8.40 5.55
C ASP A 130 3.83 -9.71 6.25
N PHE A 131 3.07 -9.65 7.34
CA PHE A 131 2.67 -10.85 8.09
C PHE A 131 1.94 -11.86 7.20
N ILE A 132 0.89 -11.40 6.52
CA ILE A 132 0.10 -12.23 5.60
C ILE A 132 0.94 -12.63 4.39
N GLY A 133 1.70 -11.69 3.82
CA GLY A 133 2.52 -11.91 2.65
C GLY A 133 3.61 -12.97 2.84
N GLY A 134 4.29 -12.96 3.98
CA GLY A 134 5.30 -13.97 4.32
C GLY A 134 4.69 -15.36 4.52
N ILE A 135 3.50 -15.45 5.10
CA ILE A 135 2.76 -16.74 5.19
C ILE A 135 2.43 -17.25 3.78
N ILE A 136 1.92 -16.38 2.90
CA ILE A 136 1.64 -16.75 1.51
C ILE A 136 2.90 -17.27 0.82
N TYR A 137 4.03 -16.57 0.96
CA TYR A 137 5.30 -17.00 0.37
C TYR A 137 5.75 -18.37 0.89
N PHE A 138 5.64 -18.59 2.20
CA PHE A 138 6.00 -19.89 2.77
C PHE A 138 5.12 -21.01 2.23
N VAL A 139 3.80 -20.80 2.14
CA VAL A 139 2.89 -21.82 1.58
C VAL A 139 3.17 -22.06 0.08
N LEU A 140 3.52 -21.01 -0.67
CA LEU A 140 3.92 -21.14 -2.09
C LEU A 140 5.16 -22.01 -2.27
N THR A 141 6.05 -22.11 -1.29
CA THR A 141 7.29 -22.90 -1.39
C THR A 141 7.34 -24.11 -0.46
N PHE A 142 6.31 -24.29 0.38
CA PHE A 142 6.23 -25.28 1.44
C PHE A 142 6.59 -26.70 0.98
N SER A 143 6.03 -27.12 -0.16
CA SER A 143 6.22 -28.47 -0.69
C SER A 143 7.61 -28.72 -1.29
N MET A 144 8.47 -27.71 -1.37
CA MET A 144 9.81 -27.81 -1.92
C MET A 144 10.90 -27.81 -0.84
N PHE A 145 10.54 -27.63 0.44
CA PHE A 145 11.50 -27.76 1.53
C PHE A 145 11.58 -29.21 2.03
N PRO A 146 12.79 -29.73 2.36
CA PRO A 146 14.14 -29.19 2.06
C PRO A 146 14.57 -29.42 0.60
N GLN A 147 15.59 -28.67 0.16
CA GLN A 147 16.29 -28.93 -1.09
C GLN A 147 17.58 -29.71 -0.83
N CYS A 148 17.60 -31.00 -1.13
CA CYS A 148 18.70 -31.90 -0.75
C CYS A 148 19.88 -31.93 -1.74
N GLU A 149 19.61 -31.66 -3.01
CA GLU A 149 20.61 -31.67 -4.08
C GLU A 149 20.94 -30.23 -4.48
N LEU A 150 21.85 -29.59 -3.76
CA LEU A 150 22.30 -28.22 -4.06
C LEU A 150 23.78 -28.12 -4.42
N GLY A 151 24.51 -29.24 -4.34
CA GLY A 151 25.95 -29.22 -4.48
C GLY A 151 26.44 -28.84 -5.87
N HIS A 152 25.68 -29.18 -6.91
CA HIS A 152 25.95 -28.81 -8.30
C HIS A 152 25.90 -27.30 -8.54
N ILE A 153 25.22 -26.51 -7.70
CA ILE A 153 25.19 -25.05 -7.80
C ILE A 153 26.56 -24.44 -7.46
N LEU A 154 27.29 -25.06 -6.53
CA LEU A 154 28.56 -24.56 -6.00
C LEU A 154 29.79 -25.22 -6.64
N GLN A 155 29.62 -26.11 -7.61
CA GLN A 155 30.70 -26.91 -8.20
C GLN A 155 31.40 -26.27 -9.40
N ASP A 156 30.74 -25.37 -10.15
CA ASP A 156 31.34 -24.74 -11.32
C ASP A 156 32.45 -23.74 -10.93
N ASP A 157 33.47 -23.56 -11.76
CA ASP A 157 34.54 -22.60 -11.49
C ASP A 157 34.21 -21.16 -11.97
N THR A 158 33.08 -20.98 -12.66
CA THR A 158 32.69 -19.70 -13.27
C THR A 158 31.40 -19.14 -12.68
N PHE A 159 31.35 -17.82 -12.50
CA PHE A 159 30.17 -17.11 -12.01
C PHE A 159 28.93 -17.32 -12.91
N SER A 160 29.13 -17.39 -14.23
CA SER A 160 28.04 -17.68 -15.18
C SER A 160 27.52 -19.12 -15.04
N GLY A 161 28.40 -20.08 -14.75
CA GLY A 161 28.03 -21.46 -14.41
C GLY A 161 27.14 -21.52 -13.16
N HIS A 162 27.57 -20.87 -12.07
CA HIS A 162 26.78 -20.76 -10.83
C HIS A 162 25.39 -20.17 -11.07
N LEU A 163 25.30 -19.05 -11.82
CA LEU A 163 24.01 -18.43 -12.13
C LEU A 163 23.13 -19.36 -12.97
N ARG A 164 23.69 -20.03 -13.98
CA ARG A 164 22.92 -20.96 -14.83
C ARG A 164 22.39 -22.14 -14.01
N SER A 165 23.23 -22.74 -13.17
CA SER A 165 22.86 -23.85 -12.29
C SER A 165 21.79 -23.43 -11.27
N PHE A 166 21.94 -22.24 -10.68
CA PHE A 166 20.94 -21.65 -9.78
C PHE A 166 19.58 -21.48 -10.46
N PHE A 167 19.51 -20.81 -11.61
CA PHE A 167 18.25 -20.59 -12.31
C PHE A 167 17.65 -21.89 -12.87
N SER A 168 18.48 -22.87 -13.27
CA SER A 168 18.00 -24.21 -13.62
C SER A 168 17.31 -24.86 -12.43
N THR A 169 17.91 -24.78 -11.24
CA THR A 169 17.34 -25.37 -10.02
C THR A 169 16.04 -24.67 -9.60
N VAL A 170 15.96 -23.34 -9.75
CA VAL A 170 14.69 -22.60 -9.55
C VAL A 170 13.61 -23.08 -10.51
N TRP A 171 13.98 -23.32 -11.77
CA TRP A 171 13.06 -23.83 -12.79
C TRP A 171 12.59 -25.27 -12.49
N ASP A 172 13.49 -26.14 -12.04
CA ASP A 172 13.16 -27.49 -11.63
C ASP A 172 12.22 -27.49 -10.42
N ALA A 173 12.46 -26.61 -9.43
CA ALA A 173 11.56 -26.41 -8.29
C ALA A 173 10.18 -25.88 -8.72
N PHE A 174 10.12 -25.00 -9.73
CA PHE A 174 8.86 -24.53 -10.31
C PHE A 174 8.09 -25.68 -11.01
N MET A 175 8.77 -26.49 -11.81
CA MET A 175 8.16 -27.64 -12.48
C MET A 175 7.70 -28.70 -11.48
N TYR A 176 8.51 -28.95 -10.44
CA TYR A 176 8.13 -29.84 -9.34
C TYR A 176 6.88 -29.33 -8.62
N MET A 177 6.84 -28.04 -8.30
CA MET A 177 5.67 -27.42 -7.70
C MET A 177 4.43 -27.72 -8.55
N LEU A 178 4.43 -27.35 -9.83
CA LEU A 178 3.27 -27.53 -10.71
C LEU A 178 2.86 -29.00 -10.91
N GLY A 179 3.82 -29.91 -11.04
CA GLY A 179 3.55 -31.31 -11.41
C GLY A 179 3.26 -32.24 -10.24
N HIS A 180 3.87 -31.98 -9.07
CA HIS A 180 3.90 -32.95 -7.96
C HIS A 180 3.42 -32.36 -6.63
N SER A 181 3.41 -31.04 -6.46
CA SER A 181 2.94 -30.43 -5.21
C SER A 181 1.43 -30.17 -5.24
N HIS A 182 0.72 -30.60 -4.19
CA HIS A 182 -0.70 -30.27 -4.03
C HIS A 182 -0.91 -28.93 -3.33
N VAL A 183 -0.22 -28.70 -2.20
CA VAL A 183 -0.42 -27.51 -1.36
C VAL A 183 0.09 -26.24 -2.04
N SER A 184 1.33 -26.25 -2.51
CA SER A 184 1.94 -25.08 -3.15
C SER A 184 1.28 -24.73 -4.49
N SER A 185 0.92 -25.73 -5.31
CA SER A 185 0.13 -25.50 -6.55
C SER A 185 -1.26 -24.94 -6.30
N ALA A 186 -2.02 -25.50 -5.35
CA ALA A 186 -3.35 -24.98 -5.01
C ALA A 186 -3.26 -23.53 -4.52
N SER A 187 -2.22 -23.22 -3.74
CA SER A 187 -1.98 -21.87 -3.23
C SER A 187 -1.61 -20.89 -4.33
N ALA A 188 -0.78 -21.31 -5.30
CA ALA A 188 -0.46 -20.51 -6.49
C ALA A 188 -1.71 -20.23 -7.35
N LEU A 189 -2.59 -21.22 -7.52
CA LEU A 189 -3.85 -21.06 -8.25
C LEU A 189 -4.81 -20.09 -7.52
N LEU A 190 -4.97 -20.24 -6.21
CA LEU A 190 -5.80 -19.36 -5.41
C LEU A 190 -5.28 -17.92 -5.43
N LEU A 191 -3.96 -17.74 -5.33
CA LEU A 191 -3.32 -16.43 -5.47
C LEU A 191 -3.55 -15.82 -6.86
N LEU A 192 -3.49 -16.64 -7.92
CA LEU A 192 -3.79 -16.20 -9.29
C LEU A 192 -5.24 -15.74 -9.44
N ILE A 193 -6.20 -16.49 -8.92
CA ILE A 193 -7.62 -16.12 -8.94
C ILE A 193 -7.80 -14.80 -8.18
N ALA A 194 -7.24 -14.69 -6.97
CA ALA A 194 -7.31 -13.47 -6.17
C ALA A 194 -6.68 -12.27 -6.88
N ALA A 195 -5.50 -12.43 -7.49
CA ALA A 195 -4.82 -11.36 -8.23
C ALA A 195 -5.64 -10.88 -9.44
N ILE A 196 -6.22 -11.79 -10.21
CA ILE A 196 -7.08 -11.42 -11.36
C ILE A 196 -8.35 -10.72 -10.89
N MET A 197 -8.94 -11.17 -9.78
CA MET A 197 -10.12 -10.54 -9.17
C MET A 197 -9.81 -9.15 -8.63
N PHE A 198 -8.64 -8.96 -8.04
CA PHE A 198 -8.17 -7.69 -7.49
C PHE A 198 -8.02 -6.61 -8.57
N VAL A 199 -7.61 -6.98 -9.79
CA VAL A 199 -7.52 -6.01 -10.91
C VAL A 199 -8.92 -5.44 -11.20
N PRO A 200 -9.10 -4.10 -11.25
CA PRO A 200 -10.43 -3.51 -11.31
C PRO A 200 -11.19 -3.83 -12.60
N SER A 201 -12.51 -3.84 -12.53
CA SER A 201 -13.41 -4.20 -13.65
C SER A 201 -13.35 -3.24 -14.84
N LYS A 202 -12.82 -2.02 -14.64
CA LYS A 202 -12.55 -1.01 -15.68
C LYS A 202 -11.76 -1.56 -16.87
N VAL A 203 -10.86 -2.53 -16.64
CA VAL A 203 -10.04 -3.13 -17.69
C VAL A 203 -10.66 -4.44 -18.21
N SER A 204 -10.44 -4.74 -19.49
CA SER A 204 -10.98 -5.94 -20.12
C SER A 204 -10.52 -7.24 -19.43
N ARG A 205 -11.34 -8.28 -19.46
CA ARG A 205 -11.04 -9.60 -18.84
C ARG A 205 -9.66 -10.14 -19.27
N LYS A 206 -9.29 -9.96 -20.54
CA LYS A 206 -7.96 -10.36 -21.07
C LYS A 206 -6.83 -9.59 -20.40
N ARG A 207 -6.95 -8.26 -20.25
CA ARG A 207 -5.93 -7.44 -19.57
C ARG A 207 -5.85 -7.77 -18.08
N ARG A 208 -6.98 -8.01 -17.41
CA ARG A 208 -7.02 -8.46 -16.01
C ARG A 208 -6.24 -9.76 -15.82
N ALA A 209 -6.47 -10.74 -16.70
CA ALA A 209 -5.71 -11.99 -16.69
C ALA A 209 -4.21 -11.74 -16.88
N ILE A 210 -3.80 -10.94 -17.86
CA ILE A 210 -2.38 -10.64 -18.11
C ILE A 210 -1.73 -9.97 -16.89
N ILE A 211 -2.37 -8.93 -16.34
CA ILE A 211 -1.84 -8.19 -15.18
C ILE A 211 -1.74 -9.12 -13.96
N GLY A 212 -2.78 -9.92 -13.69
CA GLY A 212 -2.78 -10.89 -12.60
C GLY A 212 -1.71 -11.96 -12.75
N ILE A 213 -1.55 -12.54 -13.95
CA ILE A 213 -0.52 -13.53 -14.25
C ILE A 213 0.88 -12.94 -14.03
N LEU A 214 1.16 -11.74 -14.56
CA LEU A 214 2.46 -11.10 -14.37
C LEU A 214 2.74 -10.79 -12.89
N HIS A 215 1.73 -10.37 -12.14
CA HIS A 215 1.87 -10.09 -10.72
C HIS A 215 2.15 -11.36 -9.91
N VAL A 216 1.42 -12.45 -10.15
CA VAL A 216 1.66 -13.74 -9.49
C VAL A 216 2.98 -14.36 -9.92
N ALA A 217 3.35 -14.25 -11.20
CA ALA A 217 4.65 -14.72 -11.68
C ALA A 217 5.81 -14.01 -10.96
N ALA A 218 5.71 -12.70 -10.73
CA ALA A 218 6.70 -11.97 -9.94
C ALA A 218 6.78 -12.47 -8.49
N HIS A 219 5.63 -12.67 -7.83
CA HIS A 219 5.59 -13.19 -6.46
C HIS A 219 6.13 -14.62 -6.35
N LEU A 220 5.70 -15.51 -7.24
CA LEU A 220 6.14 -16.90 -7.28
C LEU A 220 7.64 -17.02 -7.56
N SER A 221 8.14 -16.27 -8.54
CA SER A 221 9.58 -16.27 -8.87
C SER A 221 10.40 -15.81 -7.67
N ALA A 222 9.98 -14.73 -7.00
CA ALA A 222 10.65 -14.25 -5.80
C ALA A 222 10.60 -15.26 -4.66
N ALA A 223 9.45 -15.91 -4.42
CA ALA A 223 9.32 -16.92 -3.38
C ALA A 223 10.28 -18.10 -3.62
N LEU A 224 10.33 -18.63 -4.84
CA LEU A 224 11.23 -19.72 -5.22
C LEU A 224 12.71 -19.34 -5.11
N ILE A 225 13.08 -18.15 -5.61
CA ILE A 225 14.45 -17.63 -5.52
C ILE A 225 14.86 -17.49 -4.04
N LEU A 226 14.02 -16.90 -3.20
CA LEU A 226 14.31 -16.74 -1.78
C LEU A 226 14.39 -18.07 -1.04
N MET A 227 13.55 -19.04 -1.42
CA MET A 227 13.61 -20.39 -0.84
C MET A 227 14.96 -21.03 -1.14
N LEU A 228 15.37 -20.98 -2.42
CA LEU A 228 16.65 -21.55 -2.83
C LEU A 228 17.84 -20.81 -2.20
N LEU A 229 17.77 -19.48 -2.04
CA LEU A 229 18.79 -18.70 -1.34
C LEU A 229 18.90 -19.08 0.14
N LEU A 230 17.77 -19.31 0.82
CA LEU A 230 17.76 -19.78 2.21
C LEU A 230 18.41 -21.17 2.32
N GLU A 231 17.98 -22.11 1.49
CA GLU A 231 18.53 -23.48 1.48
C GLU A 231 20.01 -23.51 1.11
N LEU A 232 20.45 -22.70 0.14
CA LEU A 232 21.86 -22.56 -0.22
C LEU A 232 22.69 -21.95 0.91
N GLY A 233 22.12 -20.98 1.64
CA GLY A 233 22.72 -20.42 2.85
C GLY A 233 22.94 -21.47 3.92
N VAL A 234 21.92 -22.31 4.19
CA VAL A 234 22.01 -23.43 5.15
C VAL A 234 23.04 -24.45 4.70
N GLU A 235 23.01 -24.87 3.43
CA GLU A 235 23.99 -25.80 2.84
C GLU A 235 25.43 -25.25 2.96
N THR A 236 25.63 -23.96 2.70
CA THR A 236 26.94 -23.30 2.84
C THR A 236 27.43 -23.33 4.29
N CYS A 237 26.55 -23.01 5.25
CA CYS A 237 26.87 -23.10 6.68
C CYS A 237 27.22 -24.52 7.11
N ILE A 238 26.52 -25.55 6.59
CA ILE A 238 26.83 -26.96 6.86
C ILE A 238 28.22 -27.32 6.30
N ARG A 239 28.52 -26.94 5.05
CA ARG A 239 29.83 -27.22 4.41
C ARG A 239 31.00 -26.61 5.16
N HIS A 240 30.84 -25.39 5.67
CA HIS A 240 31.85 -24.70 6.46
C HIS A 240 31.86 -25.08 7.95
N LYS A 241 31.11 -26.13 8.34
CA LYS A 241 31.00 -26.60 9.74
C LYS A 241 30.55 -25.51 10.71
N LEU A 242 29.69 -24.60 10.25
CA LEU A 242 29.03 -23.58 11.08
C LEU A 242 27.70 -24.07 11.65
N LEU A 243 27.04 -25.02 10.97
CA LEU A 243 25.80 -25.67 11.41
C LEU A 243 25.90 -27.19 11.23
N ALA A 244 25.03 -27.93 11.95
CA ALA A 244 24.94 -29.38 11.95
C ALA A 244 26.24 -30.10 12.39
N THR A 245 26.88 -29.59 13.46
CA THR A 245 28.21 -30.06 13.89
C THR A 245 28.17 -31.10 15.01
N SER A 246 27.29 -30.95 15.99
CA SER A 246 27.20 -31.89 17.13
C SER A 246 25.77 -32.32 17.51
N GLY A 247 24.78 -32.02 16.67
CA GLY A 247 23.40 -32.50 16.80
C GLY A 247 22.41 -31.42 17.23
N TYR A 248 21.27 -31.80 17.83
CA TYR A 248 20.15 -30.88 18.10
C TYR A 248 20.35 -29.88 19.25
N HIS A 249 21.49 -29.92 19.94
CA HIS A 249 21.73 -29.20 21.20
C HIS A 249 23.12 -28.59 21.28
N THR A 250 23.64 -28.07 20.17
CA THR A 250 25.02 -27.56 20.08
C THR A 250 25.28 -26.39 21.02
N LEU A 251 24.32 -25.47 21.21
CA LEU A 251 24.46 -24.38 22.19
C LEU A 251 24.46 -24.89 23.63
N TYR A 252 23.68 -25.92 23.93
CA TYR A 252 23.70 -26.54 25.25
C TYR A 252 25.03 -27.26 25.52
N GLU A 253 25.59 -27.95 24.53
CA GLU A 253 26.91 -28.58 24.65
C GLU A 253 28.02 -27.54 24.82
N TRP A 254 27.98 -26.44 24.06
CA TRP A 254 28.88 -25.31 24.23
C TRP A 254 28.72 -24.65 25.60
N TYR A 255 27.48 -24.46 26.07
CA TYR A 255 27.21 -23.95 27.42
C TYR A 255 27.85 -24.84 28.47
N ARG A 256 27.68 -26.17 28.37
CA ARG A 256 28.25 -27.13 29.31
C ARG A 256 29.76 -27.12 29.30
N SER A 257 30.41 -26.98 28.14
CA SER A 257 31.87 -26.89 28.06
C SER A 257 32.37 -25.61 28.74
N VAL A 258 31.79 -24.45 28.41
CA VAL A 258 32.16 -23.15 29.01
C VAL A 258 31.85 -23.12 30.50
N GLU A 259 30.70 -23.65 30.93
CA GLU A 259 30.30 -23.76 32.33
C GLU A 259 31.31 -24.62 33.11
N SER A 260 31.79 -25.73 32.55
CA SER A 260 32.78 -26.58 33.21
C SER A 260 34.18 -25.95 33.28
N GLU A 261 34.58 -25.20 32.24
CA GLU A 261 35.90 -24.58 32.15
C GLU A 261 36.02 -23.33 33.03
N HIS A 262 35.02 -22.45 32.99
CA HIS A 262 35.06 -21.14 33.65
C HIS A 262 34.43 -21.15 35.05
N PHE A 263 33.56 -22.13 35.33
CA PHE A 263 32.87 -22.25 36.62
C PHE A 263 32.94 -23.69 37.13
N PRO A 264 34.08 -24.15 37.65
CA PRO A 264 34.19 -25.50 38.22
C PRO A 264 33.27 -25.66 39.44
N ASP A 265 32.74 -26.88 39.67
CA ASP A 265 31.86 -27.21 40.79
C ASP A 265 32.58 -28.08 41.83
N PRO A 266 33.49 -27.50 42.65
CA PRO A 266 34.29 -28.25 43.62
C PRO A 266 33.44 -28.88 44.74
N THR A 267 32.22 -28.39 44.94
CA THR A 267 31.30 -28.89 45.98
C THR A 267 30.30 -29.90 45.44
N GLY A 268 30.26 -30.17 44.14
CA GLY A 268 29.26 -31.05 43.51
C GLY A 268 27.81 -30.54 43.69
N LEU A 269 27.62 -29.22 43.83
CA LEU A 269 26.30 -28.61 44.01
C LEU A 269 25.39 -28.87 42.80
N ARG A 270 25.92 -28.77 41.57
CA ARG A 270 25.14 -28.98 40.34
C ARG A 270 24.66 -30.42 40.21
N ALA A 271 25.54 -31.39 40.50
CA ALA A 271 25.17 -32.80 40.49
C ALA A 271 24.08 -33.09 41.54
N ARG A 272 24.15 -32.47 42.72
CA ARG A 272 23.12 -32.57 43.75
C ARG A 272 21.79 -31.95 43.32
N ILE A 273 21.81 -30.78 42.68
CA ILE A 273 20.61 -30.13 42.14
C ILE A 273 19.99 -30.96 41.02
N GLU A 274 20.80 -31.50 40.10
CA GLU A 274 20.34 -32.41 39.05
C GLU A 274 19.65 -33.64 39.65
N GLN A 275 20.23 -34.24 40.69
CA GLN A 275 19.63 -35.38 41.39
C GLN A 275 18.34 -34.99 42.13
N TRP A 276 18.33 -33.87 42.87
CA TRP A 276 17.15 -33.37 43.59
C TRP A 276 15.99 -32.99 42.67
N THR A 277 16.30 -32.56 41.45
CA THR A 277 15.31 -32.19 40.43
C THR A 277 14.96 -33.36 39.50
N PHE A 278 15.46 -34.58 39.77
CA PHE A 278 15.28 -35.74 38.89
C PHE A 278 15.67 -35.47 37.43
N GLY A 279 16.73 -34.68 37.21
CA GLY A 279 17.19 -34.28 35.88
C GLY A 279 16.42 -33.13 35.23
N LEU A 280 15.41 -32.56 35.90
CA LEU A 280 14.61 -31.46 35.35
C LEU A 280 15.44 -30.18 35.18
N TYR A 281 16.35 -29.87 36.10
CA TYR A 281 17.22 -28.69 36.01
C TYR A 281 18.02 -28.62 34.69
N PRO A 282 18.87 -29.61 34.35
CA PRO A 282 19.61 -29.58 33.09
C PRO A 282 18.69 -29.73 31.88
N ALA A 283 17.57 -30.47 31.99
CA ALA A 283 16.60 -30.59 30.91
C ALA A 283 15.94 -29.24 30.57
N CYS A 284 15.53 -28.46 31.57
CA CYS A 284 14.95 -27.13 31.36
C CYS A 284 15.93 -26.19 30.63
N ILE A 285 17.19 -26.15 31.05
CA ILE A 285 18.23 -25.34 30.39
C ILE A 285 18.44 -25.82 28.95
N LYS A 286 18.57 -27.14 28.75
CA LYS A 286 18.75 -27.76 27.44
C LYS A 286 17.61 -27.41 26.47
N TYR A 287 16.36 -27.56 26.89
CA TYR A 287 15.21 -27.24 26.04
C TYR A 287 15.00 -25.75 25.83
N LEU A 288 15.34 -24.91 26.82
CA LEU A 288 15.33 -23.45 26.65
C LEU A 288 16.36 -23.03 25.60
N MET A 289 17.57 -23.57 25.65
CA MET A 289 18.63 -23.28 24.66
C MET A 289 18.28 -23.81 23.27
N SER A 290 17.61 -24.95 23.16
CA SER A 290 17.10 -25.46 21.89
C SER A 290 16.13 -24.51 21.18
N ALA A 291 15.41 -23.66 21.92
CA ALA A 291 14.55 -22.64 21.31
C ALA A 291 15.35 -21.52 20.62
N PHE A 292 16.64 -21.37 20.95
CA PHE A 292 17.56 -20.42 20.30
C PHE A 292 18.44 -21.09 19.23
N ASP A 293 18.49 -22.42 19.19
CA ASP A 293 19.23 -23.24 18.20
C ASP A 293 18.43 -23.51 16.91
N VAL A 294 17.48 -22.65 16.55
CA VAL A 294 16.59 -22.88 15.39
C VAL A 294 17.37 -23.14 14.08
N PRO A 295 18.47 -22.42 13.74
CA PRO A 295 19.28 -22.74 12.57
C PRO A 295 19.93 -24.13 12.63
N GLU A 296 20.39 -24.55 13.81
CA GLU A 296 21.00 -25.86 14.02
C GLU A 296 19.94 -26.96 13.87
N VAL A 297 18.78 -26.79 14.51
CA VAL A 297 17.63 -27.71 14.38
C VAL A 297 17.22 -27.86 12.92
N MET A 298 17.15 -26.74 12.18
CA MET A 298 16.84 -26.74 10.76
C MET A 298 17.90 -27.51 9.95
N ALA A 299 19.18 -27.25 10.17
CA ALA A 299 20.29 -27.89 9.45
C ALA A 299 20.43 -29.39 9.76
N VAL A 300 20.35 -29.79 11.03
CA VAL A 300 20.43 -31.19 11.46
C VAL A 300 19.23 -31.98 10.92
N THR A 301 18.02 -31.41 11.03
CA THR A 301 16.81 -32.09 10.53
C THR A 301 16.82 -32.20 9.02
N ARG A 302 17.24 -31.14 8.31
CA ARG A 302 17.47 -31.18 6.85
C ARG A 302 18.42 -32.32 6.47
N ASN A 303 19.59 -32.43 7.11
CA ASN A 303 20.54 -33.51 6.84
C ASN A 303 19.95 -34.90 7.09
N ASN A 304 19.11 -35.06 8.12
CA ASN A 304 18.42 -36.31 8.39
C ASN A 304 17.39 -36.64 7.30
N ILE A 305 16.55 -35.67 6.91
CA ILE A 305 15.56 -35.81 5.82
C ILE A 305 16.26 -36.20 4.52
N CYS A 306 17.33 -35.49 4.16
CA CYS A 306 18.05 -35.74 2.91
C CYS A 306 18.77 -37.10 2.86
N LYS A 307 19.07 -37.71 4.01
CA LYS A 307 19.69 -39.05 4.09
C LYS A 307 18.69 -40.19 4.20
N LYS A 308 17.58 -39.99 4.92
CA LYS A 308 16.66 -41.05 5.36
C LYS A 308 15.21 -40.87 4.89
N ASN A 309 14.95 -39.86 4.07
CA ASN A 309 13.62 -39.37 3.68
C ASN A 309 12.81 -38.78 4.84
N MET A 310 11.77 -38.01 4.49
CA MET A 310 10.87 -37.35 5.45
C MET A 310 10.15 -38.35 6.35
N ASP A 311 9.82 -39.55 5.84
CA ASP A 311 9.13 -40.61 6.58
C ASP A 311 9.88 -41.13 7.81
N SER A 312 11.18 -40.81 7.92
CA SER A 312 12.01 -41.17 9.06
C SER A 312 11.78 -40.29 10.30
N LEU A 313 11.08 -39.15 10.14
CA LEU A 313 10.78 -38.23 11.22
C LEU A 313 9.43 -38.56 11.88
N SER A 314 9.33 -38.23 13.17
CA SER A 314 8.02 -38.21 13.82
C SER A 314 7.21 -37.00 13.33
N ARG A 315 5.88 -37.08 13.38
CA ARG A 315 4.98 -35.96 13.06
C ARG A 315 5.34 -34.68 13.82
N GLY A 316 5.80 -34.80 15.07
CA GLY A 316 6.26 -33.67 15.86
C GLY A 316 7.58 -33.09 15.32
N GLY A 317 8.48 -33.95 14.85
CA GLY A 317 9.71 -33.55 14.17
C GLY A 317 9.46 -32.76 12.89
N ASP A 318 8.51 -33.20 12.06
CA ASP A 318 8.11 -32.48 10.84
C ASP A 318 7.58 -31.09 11.16
N VAL A 319 6.71 -30.98 12.17
CA VAL A 319 6.16 -29.70 12.62
C VAL A 319 7.27 -28.78 13.12
N ILE A 320 8.20 -29.28 13.93
CA ILE A 320 9.34 -28.51 14.43
C ILE A 320 10.23 -28.03 13.28
N TYR A 321 10.48 -28.89 12.30
CA TYR A 321 11.25 -28.55 11.11
C TYR A 321 10.61 -27.42 10.31
N TYR A 322 9.35 -27.58 9.90
CA TYR A 322 8.65 -26.55 9.12
C TYR A 322 8.43 -25.27 9.90
N ALA A 323 8.20 -25.33 11.23
CA ALA A 323 8.15 -24.15 12.07
C ALA A 323 9.50 -23.41 12.10
N SER A 324 10.61 -24.14 12.17
CA SER A 324 11.97 -23.58 12.14
C SER A 324 12.27 -22.90 10.81
N VAL A 325 11.96 -23.56 9.69
CA VAL A 325 12.10 -22.99 8.34
C VAL A 325 11.21 -21.76 8.18
N PHE A 326 9.94 -21.84 8.61
CA PHE A 326 8.99 -20.74 8.53
C PHE A 326 9.51 -19.48 9.22
N LEU A 327 10.05 -19.58 10.44
CA LEU A 327 10.54 -18.43 11.19
C LEU A 327 11.60 -17.64 10.41
N TYR A 328 12.57 -18.34 9.81
CA TYR A 328 13.64 -17.69 9.04
C TYR A 328 13.16 -17.24 7.67
N PHE A 329 12.43 -18.10 6.95
CA PHE A 329 11.93 -17.77 5.63
C PHE A 329 10.95 -16.60 5.65
N TRP A 330 10.10 -16.51 6.67
CA TRP A 330 9.17 -15.39 6.85
C TRP A 330 9.92 -14.07 7.05
N VAL A 331 10.88 -14.02 7.98
CA VAL A 331 11.70 -12.80 8.19
C VAL A 331 12.44 -12.40 6.91
N PHE A 332 13.00 -13.39 6.20
CA PHE A 332 13.77 -13.17 4.97
C PHE A 332 12.91 -12.70 3.79
N SER A 333 11.70 -13.24 3.65
CA SER A 333 10.85 -13.00 2.48
C SER A 333 9.97 -11.76 2.56
N THR A 334 9.51 -11.40 3.76
CA THR A 334 8.59 -10.26 3.98
C THR A 334 8.99 -8.94 3.31
N PRO A 335 10.27 -8.50 3.28
CA PRO A 335 10.65 -7.26 2.60
C PRO A 335 10.33 -7.30 1.09
N VAL A 336 10.55 -8.45 0.47
CA VAL A 336 10.39 -8.66 -0.98
C VAL A 336 8.92 -8.73 -1.36
N VAL A 337 8.08 -9.33 -0.51
CA VAL A 337 6.62 -9.37 -0.72
C VAL A 337 6.04 -7.96 -0.84
N SER A 338 6.33 -7.11 0.15
CA SER A 338 5.88 -5.71 0.14
C SER A 338 6.47 -4.91 -1.02
N LEU A 339 7.74 -5.18 -1.39
CA LEU A 339 8.39 -4.49 -2.50
C LEU A 339 7.68 -4.79 -3.83
N ILE A 340 7.33 -6.06 -4.09
CA ILE A 340 6.64 -6.46 -5.32
C ILE A 340 5.23 -5.86 -5.35
N PHE A 341 4.49 -5.90 -4.25
CA PHE A 341 3.14 -5.33 -4.20
C PHE A 341 3.15 -3.80 -4.33
N GLY A 342 4.07 -3.11 -3.66
CA GLY A 342 4.26 -1.67 -3.82
C GLY A 342 4.66 -1.27 -5.26
N SER A 343 5.53 -2.06 -5.89
CA SER A 343 5.92 -1.86 -7.30
C SER A 343 4.75 -2.10 -8.25
N TYR A 344 3.91 -3.11 -7.97
CA TYR A 344 2.68 -3.37 -8.70
C TYR A 344 1.73 -2.18 -8.65
N LEU A 345 1.45 -1.63 -7.46
CA LEU A 345 0.58 -0.46 -7.31
C LEU A 345 1.15 0.76 -8.05
N TYR A 346 2.46 1.00 -7.93
CA TYR A 346 3.15 2.08 -8.65
C TYR A 346 3.01 1.95 -10.17
N ILE A 347 3.27 0.77 -10.73
CA ILE A 347 3.16 0.52 -12.17
C ILE A 347 1.71 0.67 -12.64
N CYS A 348 0.77 0.12 -11.88
CA CYS A 348 -0.65 0.16 -12.20
C CYS A 348 -1.20 1.59 -12.24
N ILE A 349 -0.88 2.43 -11.25
CA ILE A 349 -1.45 3.78 -11.20
C ILE A 349 -0.83 4.73 -12.23
N ASN A 350 0.49 4.63 -12.47
CA ASN A 350 1.19 5.54 -13.36
C ASN A 350 1.04 5.20 -14.85
N TRP A 351 0.99 3.91 -15.23
CA TRP A 351 0.93 3.50 -16.63
C TRP A 351 -0.42 2.97 -17.07
N LEU A 352 -1.14 2.28 -16.17
CA LEU A 352 -2.45 1.69 -16.50
C LEU A 352 -3.62 2.55 -16.00
N HIS A 353 -3.35 3.55 -15.15
CA HIS A 353 -4.34 4.40 -14.50
C HIS A 353 -5.46 3.58 -13.83
N ILE A 354 -5.06 2.52 -13.14
CA ILE A 354 -5.92 1.68 -12.29
C ILE A 354 -5.43 1.74 -10.84
N HIS A 355 -6.24 1.24 -9.90
CA HIS A 355 -5.92 1.25 -8.47
C HIS A 355 -5.71 2.65 -7.86
N PHE A 356 -6.50 3.64 -8.30
CA PHE A 356 -6.35 5.01 -7.79
C PHE A 356 -6.54 5.08 -6.28
N ASP A 357 -7.44 4.27 -5.73
CA ASP A 357 -7.74 4.24 -4.31
C ASP A 357 -6.70 3.42 -3.54
N GLU A 358 -6.42 2.18 -3.95
CA GLU A 358 -5.45 1.31 -3.25
C GLU A 358 -4.02 1.87 -3.29
N ALA A 359 -3.61 2.47 -4.41
CA ALA A 359 -2.26 3.02 -4.58
C ALA A 359 -2.00 4.28 -3.74
N PHE A 360 -3.04 4.99 -3.29
CA PHE A 360 -2.87 6.21 -2.51
C PHE A 360 -3.33 6.07 -1.06
N SER A 361 -4.37 5.27 -0.80
CA SER A 361 -4.77 4.87 0.57
C SER A 361 -3.63 4.17 1.30
N SER A 362 -2.88 3.28 0.61
CA SER A 362 -1.71 2.60 1.17
C SER A 362 -0.56 3.54 1.57
N LEU A 363 -0.50 4.75 0.99
CA LEU A 363 0.49 5.77 1.36
C LEU A 363 0.07 6.62 2.57
N ARG A 364 -1.24 6.69 2.86
CA ARG A 364 -1.84 7.42 4.00
C ARG A 364 -1.36 8.88 4.05
N ILE A 365 -1.42 9.57 2.91
CA ILE A 365 -0.91 10.92 2.74
C ILE A 365 -1.96 11.92 3.25
N ALA A 366 -1.81 12.39 4.49
CA ALA A 366 -2.69 13.41 5.09
C ALA A 366 -2.39 14.86 4.62
N ASN A 367 -1.45 15.02 3.70
CA ASN A 367 -1.02 16.30 3.13
C ASN A 367 -1.96 16.75 2.00
N TYR A 368 -1.69 17.90 1.37
CA TYR A 368 -2.47 18.45 0.25
C TYR A 368 -3.93 18.78 0.62
N LYS A 369 -4.11 19.62 1.63
CA LYS A 369 -5.44 20.09 2.07
C LYS A 369 -5.85 21.33 1.30
N ALA A 370 -7.12 21.45 0.98
CA ALA A 370 -7.66 22.60 0.28
C ALA A 370 -9.12 22.85 0.64
N PHE A 371 -9.57 24.09 0.48
CA PHE A 371 -10.97 24.48 0.53
C PHE A 371 -11.25 25.54 -0.54
N THR A 372 -12.46 25.50 -1.10
CA THR A 372 -12.91 26.47 -2.12
C THR A 372 -13.78 27.52 -1.45
N ARG A 373 -13.49 28.79 -1.72
CA ARG A 373 -14.29 29.93 -1.26
C ARG A 373 -15.01 30.56 -2.44
N PHE A 374 -16.26 30.93 -2.17
CA PHE A 374 -17.19 31.56 -3.08
C PHE A 374 -17.41 33.00 -2.63
N HIS A 375 -17.30 33.95 -3.55
CA HIS A 375 -17.51 35.37 -3.31
C HIS A 375 -18.45 35.91 -4.39
N ILE A 376 -19.67 36.24 -3.99
CA ILE A 376 -20.65 36.87 -4.88
C ILE A 376 -20.32 38.36 -4.94
N LEU A 377 -19.96 38.83 -6.12
CA LEU A 377 -19.63 40.22 -6.38
C LEU A 377 -20.90 41.07 -6.50
N HIS A 378 -20.74 42.39 -6.35
CA HIS A 378 -21.86 43.34 -6.45
C HIS A 378 -22.56 43.32 -7.81
N ASN A 379 -21.87 42.91 -8.87
CA ASN A 379 -22.43 42.75 -10.21
C ASN A 379 -23.13 41.39 -10.43
N GLY A 380 -23.23 40.55 -9.40
CA GLY A 380 -23.86 39.22 -9.48
C GLY A 380 -22.94 38.09 -9.97
N ASP A 381 -21.71 38.41 -10.40
CA ASP A 381 -20.73 37.39 -10.75
C ASP A 381 -20.25 36.63 -9.51
N LEU A 382 -19.88 35.37 -9.70
CA LEU A 382 -19.33 34.53 -8.64
C LEU A 382 -17.82 34.35 -8.85
N GLU A 383 -17.04 35.02 -8.00
CA GLU A 383 -15.61 34.78 -7.89
C GLU A 383 -15.36 33.52 -7.04
N VAL A 384 -14.56 32.60 -7.57
CA VAL A 384 -14.23 31.32 -6.95
C VAL A 384 -12.72 31.21 -6.83
N PHE A 385 -12.23 30.94 -5.62
CA PHE A 385 -10.81 30.69 -5.39
C PHE A 385 -10.61 29.50 -4.44
N THR A 386 -9.62 28.68 -4.77
CA THR A 386 -9.28 27.50 -3.97
C THR A 386 -7.96 27.74 -3.27
N LEU A 387 -8.01 27.68 -1.94
CA LEU A 387 -6.88 27.84 -1.04
C LEU A 387 -6.37 26.47 -0.62
N ALA A 388 -5.06 26.25 -0.67
CA ALA A 388 -4.47 24.95 -0.36
C ALA A 388 -3.18 25.04 0.45
N VAL A 389 -2.87 23.94 1.15
CA VAL A 389 -1.71 23.73 2.01
C VAL A 389 -1.07 22.38 1.67
N ASP A 390 0.17 22.42 1.19
CA ASP A 390 0.89 21.23 0.72
C ASP A 390 1.26 20.28 1.87
N LYS A 391 1.69 20.82 3.02
CA LYS A 391 2.09 20.04 4.19
C LYS A 391 1.28 20.45 5.41
N VAL A 392 0.56 19.51 6.00
CA VAL A 392 -0.28 19.78 7.17
C VAL A 392 0.56 19.63 8.45
N PRO A 393 0.47 20.59 9.40
CA PRO A 393 1.07 20.44 10.72
C PRO A 393 0.54 19.22 11.47
N LYS A 394 1.45 18.47 12.09
CA LYS A 394 1.09 17.34 12.96
C LYS A 394 1.00 17.74 14.43
N GLU A 395 1.73 18.79 14.80
CA GLU A 395 1.82 19.28 16.15
C GLU A 395 1.25 20.69 16.21
N TRP A 396 0.28 20.86 17.11
CA TRP A 396 -0.47 22.08 17.30
C TRP A 396 -0.27 22.55 18.74
N LYS A 397 -0.17 23.86 18.92
CA LYS A 397 -0.13 24.51 20.24
C LYS A 397 -1.16 25.62 20.29
N LEU A 398 -1.59 25.95 21.51
CA LEU A 398 -2.47 27.10 21.75
C LEU A 398 -1.76 28.35 21.23
N ASP A 399 -2.46 29.18 20.45
CA ASP A 399 -1.91 30.47 20.02
C ASP A 399 -1.93 31.46 21.20
N PRO A 400 -0.77 31.93 21.69
CA PRO A 400 -0.72 32.89 22.80
C PRO A 400 -1.50 34.17 22.51
N ASN A 401 -1.57 34.59 21.24
CA ASN A 401 -2.30 35.78 20.83
C ASN A 401 -3.82 35.60 20.95
N TRP A 402 -4.33 34.41 20.61
CA TRP A 402 -5.75 34.06 20.77
C TRP A 402 -6.13 33.94 22.24
N ASP A 403 -5.25 33.38 23.08
CA ASP A 403 -5.53 33.18 24.50
C ASP A 403 -5.42 34.48 25.30
N GLY A 404 -4.49 35.36 24.93
CA GLY A 404 -4.33 36.70 25.50
C GLY A 404 -5.39 37.71 25.05
N GLU A 405 -6.17 37.41 24.01
CA GLU A 405 -7.30 38.26 23.59
C GLU A 405 -8.45 38.14 24.61
N PRO A 406 -8.95 39.26 25.17
CA PRO A 406 -10.07 39.24 26.12
C PRO A 406 -11.26 38.44 25.58
N LYS A 407 -11.75 37.48 26.38
CA LYS A 407 -12.84 36.59 26.00
C LYS A 407 -14.17 37.27 26.34
N GLN A 408 -14.85 37.83 25.34
CA GLN A 408 -16.23 38.26 25.51
C GLN A 408 -17.18 37.05 25.45
N PRO A 409 -18.31 37.04 26.19
CA PRO A 409 -19.15 35.85 26.35
C PRO A 409 -19.75 35.30 25.05
N VAL A 410 -19.88 36.10 23.99
CA VAL A 410 -20.60 35.74 22.76
C VAL A 410 -19.83 36.13 21.48
N GLN A 411 -18.51 36.22 21.51
CA GLN A 411 -17.74 36.57 20.31
C GLN A 411 -17.44 35.34 19.44
N LEU A 412 -17.93 35.35 18.20
CA LEU A 412 -17.60 34.32 17.21
C LEU A 412 -16.11 34.42 16.83
N SER A 413 -15.44 33.27 16.68
CA SER A 413 -13.99 33.22 16.43
C SER A 413 -13.55 34.08 15.23
N HIS A 414 -14.33 34.10 14.14
CA HIS A 414 -13.98 34.86 12.94
C HIS A 414 -14.06 36.39 13.09
N LEU A 415 -14.64 36.89 14.19
CA LEU A 415 -14.70 38.33 14.52
C LEU A 415 -13.58 38.76 15.49
N ARG A 416 -12.74 37.81 15.93
CA ARG A 416 -11.60 38.08 16.82
C ARG A 416 -10.43 38.65 16.02
N LYS A 417 -9.57 39.41 16.69
CA LYS A 417 -8.31 39.88 16.08
C LYS A 417 -7.41 38.70 15.72
N PHE A 418 -7.41 37.67 16.57
CA PHE A 418 -6.75 36.40 16.33
C PHE A 418 -7.81 35.30 16.26
N PRO A 419 -8.30 34.95 15.07
CA PRO A 419 -9.44 34.04 14.94
C PRO A 419 -9.10 32.56 15.20
N SER A 420 -7.84 32.17 15.03
CA SER A 420 -7.41 30.78 15.21
C SER A 420 -7.01 30.49 16.65
N LYS A 421 -7.68 29.54 17.30
CA LYS A 421 -7.29 29.04 18.63
C LYS A 421 -5.95 28.31 18.61
N TRP A 422 -5.66 27.63 17.50
CA TRP A 422 -4.51 26.76 17.36
C TRP A 422 -3.57 27.31 16.30
N ARG A 423 -2.27 27.16 16.54
CA ARG A 423 -1.22 27.42 15.56
C ARG A 423 -0.26 26.24 15.48
N ALA A 424 0.43 26.12 14.36
CA ALA A 424 1.45 25.08 14.23
C ALA A 424 2.58 25.32 15.24
N THR A 425 3.14 24.24 15.78
CA THR A 425 4.30 24.36 16.68
C THR A 425 5.49 25.00 15.96
N SER A 426 5.73 24.58 14.71
CA SER A 426 6.70 25.19 13.78
C SER A 426 6.04 26.29 12.95
N SER A 427 6.59 27.50 13.02
CA SER A 427 6.09 28.66 12.25
C SER A 427 6.17 28.44 10.73
N GLN A 428 7.18 27.72 10.25
CA GLN A 428 7.36 27.42 8.81
C GLN A 428 6.29 26.47 8.25
N GLN A 429 5.56 25.77 9.12
CA GLN A 429 4.49 24.85 8.73
C GLN A 429 3.11 25.45 8.98
N ASP A 430 3.04 26.66 9.56
CA ASP A 430 1.76 27.25 9.93
C ASP A 430 0.91 27.54 8.68
N PRO A 431 -0.35 27.07 8.61
CA PRO A 431 -1.23 27.32 7.48
C PRO A 431 -1.41 28.80 7.17
N GLY A 432 -1.35 29.69 8.17
CA GLY A 432 -1.41 31.13 7.95
C GLY A 432 -0.25 31.69 7.11
N SER A 433 0.87 30.97 7.03
CA SER A 433 2.06 31.34 6.25
C SER A 433 2.28 30.50 5.00
N THR A 434 1.68 29.30 4.93
CA THR A 434 1.93 28.31 3.87
C THR A 434 0.76 28.17 2.90
N VAL A 435 -0.42 28.69 3.26
CA VAL A 435 -1.59 28.66 2.37
C VAL A 435 -1.34 29.46 1.10
N ARG A 436 -1.76 28.91 -0.04
CA ARG A 436 -1.68 29.59 -1.34
C ARG A 436 -2.94 29.34 -2.16
N ILE A 437 -3.22 30.25 -3.08
CA ILE A 437 -4.28 30.05 -4.08
C ILE A 437 -3.75 29.09 -5.14
N VAL A 438 -4.45 27.98 -5.36
CA VAL A 438 -4.11 26.97 -6.39
C VAL A 438 -4.95 27.11 -7.65
N ASP A 439 -6.05 27.84 -7.57
CA ASP A 439 -6.95 28.13 -8.70
C ASP A 439 -7.83 29.33 -8.36
N GLN A 440 -8.10 30.17 -9.34
CA GLN A 440 -8.99 31.33 -9.24
C GLN A 440 -9.69 31.53 -10.58
N PHE A 441 -11.01 31.68 -10.55
CA PHE A 441 -11.82 31.94 -11.74
C PHE A 441 -13.12 32.66 -11.38
N VAL A 442 -13.77 33.24 -12.38
CA VAL A 442 -15.05 33.94 -12.24
C VAL A 442 -16.10 33.24 -13.08
N ILE A 443 -17.25 32.97 -12.47
CA ILE A 443 -18.45 32.51 -13.15
C ILE A 443 -19.35 33.72 -13.35
N ARG A 444 -19.61 34.07 -14.61
CA ARG A 444 -20.44 35.23 -14.93
C ARG A 444 -21.92 34.96 -14.69
N GLN A 445 -22.64 35.98 -14.26
CA GLN A 445 -24.10 35.95 -14.28
C GLN A 445 -24.60 35.76 -15.73
N THR A 446 -25.73 35.10 -15.91
CA THR A 446 -26.37 35.02 -17.24
C THR A 446 -26.97 36.39 -17.58
N ASP A 447 -26.58 36.99 -18.70
CA ASP A 447 -27.19 38.22 -19.19
C ASP A 447 -28.68 38.00 -19.50
N GLN A 448 -29.55 38.88 -18.99
CA GLN A 448 -31.00 38.78 -19.18
C GLN A 448 -31.42 38.92 -20.66
N GLU A 449 -30.62 39.58 -21.49
CA GLU A 449 -30.92 39.79 -22.92
C GLU A 449 -30.76 38.51 -23.76
N ALA A 450 -29.91 37.56 -23.35
CA ALA A 450 -29.70 36.31 -24.08
C ALA A 450 -30.86 35.30 -23.90
N VAL A 451 -31.68 35.47 -22.86
CA VAL A 451 -32.80 34.56 -22.55
C VAL A 451 -34.09 34.97 -23.29
N ASN A 452 -34.24 36.25 -23.62
CA ASN A 452 -35.42 36.76 -24.34
C ASN A 452 -35.30 36.68 -25.88
N GLY A 453 -34.20 36.10 -26.39
CA GLY A 453 -33.91 35.97 -27.82
C GLY A 453 -34.07 34.54 -28.38
N GLN A 454 -34.70 33.62 -27.65
CA GLN A 454 -35.02 32.27 -28.12
C GLN A 454 -36.53 32.02 -28.23
#